data_AF-A0A7C2ZAH8-F1
#
_entry.id   AF-A0A7C2ZAH8-F1
#
_cell.length_a   1.000
_cell.length_b   1.000
_cell.length_c   1.000
_cell.angle_alpha   90.00
_cell.angle_beta   90.00
_cell.angle_gamma   90.00
#
_symmetry.space_group_name_H-M   'P 1'
#
loop_
_entity.id
_entity.type
_entity.pdbx_description
1 polymer ?
#
loop_
_entity_poly.entity_id
_entity_poly.type
_entity_poly.pdbx_seq_one_letter_code
_entity_poly.pdbx_strand_id
1 'polypeptide(L)'
;MFVTAVALTEPLHLDDLLRAEAHFLDAVLLPVHERNWRDVLSALNTADENGWALRFLLWAKGKRVKNVPLHRFARHPKLLGWVVEHLDDPALLAMLRATTQTGFTLAWQQPSPFTYGVLSAHPRRDGKWWAWLTVNEPTQFFSAAVNALLEGADSLCFSQLPDEEPAGERERLKALASLSVQFRLWQPLLADRRESWEVLVDGAQCRCWQLATDEWLTLIVPTGKTTTLVVPLPFRAAPGWRAYGLRFPALIRFPMQVKGETTQVKVIGATMAELVWVTGDRERLERMHRRAGELLPKAMQFAVQWVLARKEQIGEVPSEVNDQIWQMLQAAKRRQFSKGYLLAQRLLSDLVPFIPS
;
A
#
# COMPACT_ATOMS: atom_id res chain seq x y z
N MET A 1 -10.36 2.81 7.47
CA MET A 1 -10.09 2.98 6.02
C MET A 1 -8.59 3.09 5.83
N PHE A 2 -8.02 2.16 5.08
CA PHE A 2 -6.63 2.16 4.64
C PHE A 2 -6.57 2.56 3.16
N VAL A 3 -5.65 3.45 2.80
CA VAL A 3 -5.48 3.98 1.45
C VAL A 3 -4.00 3.96 1.09
N THR A 4 -3.70 3.54 -0.14
CA THR A 4 -2.39 3.72 -0.77
C THR A 4 -2.52 4.80 -1.83
N ALA A 5 -2.00 6.00 -1.56
CA ALA A 5 -2.07 7.14 -2.45
C ALA A 5 -0.73 7.46 -3.11
N VAL A 6 -0.78 8.20 -4.22
CA VAL A 6 0.38 8.88 -4.80
C VAL A 6 0.09 10.36 -4.93
N ALA A 7 1.06 11.20 -4.61
CA ALA A 7 0.96 12.63 -4.87
C ALA A 7 1.31 12.92 -6.33
N LEU A 8 0.48 13.74 -6.97
CA LEU A 8 0.76 14.28 -8.30
C LEU A 8 1.19 15.74 -8.18
N THR A 9 2.12 16.13 -9.04
CA THR A 9 2.65 17.48 -9.11
C THR A 9 1.81 18.37 -10.00
N GLU A 10 1.96 19.69 -9.86
CA GLU A 10 1.45 20.64 -10.84
C GLU A 10 2.48 20.86 -11.95
N PRO A 11 2.06 21.03 -13.22
CA PRO A 11 0.67 21.01 -13.70
C PRO A 11 0.06 19.60 -13.76
N LEU A 12 -1.25 19.49 -13.57
CA LEU A 12 -1.98 18.22 -13.62
C LEU A 12 -2.16 17.77 -15.08
N HIS A 13 -1.64 16.60 -15.43
CA HIS A 13 -1.86 15.96 -16.72
C HIS A 13 -2.82 14.78 -16.62
N LEU A 14 -3.71 14.63 -17.60
CA LEU A 14 -4.63 13.48 -17.67
C LEU A 14 -3.86 12.14 -17.76
N ASP A 15 -2.70 12.16 -18.41
CA ASP A 15 -1.82 11.00 -18.55
C ASP A 15 -1.31 10.48 -17.19
N ASP A 16 -1.10 11.36 -16.20
CA ASP A 16 -0.72 10.95 -14.85
C ASP A 16 -1.84 10.13 -14.17
N LEU A 17 -3.10 10.50 -14.41
CA LEU A 17 -4.26 9.80 -13.87
C LEU A 17 -4.46 8.44 -14.54
N LEU A 18 -4.31 8.41 -15.87
CA LEU A 18 -4.32 7.16 -16.64
C LEU A 18 -3.22 6.22 -16.17
N ARG A 19 -2.01 6.75 -15.94
CA ARG A 19 -0.87 5.99 -15.44
C ARG A 19 -1.13 5.48 -14.03
N ALA A 20 -1.70 6.29 -13.13
CA ALA A 20 -2.05 5.86 -11.78
C ALA A 20 -3.10 4.74 -11.75
N GLU A 21 -4.15 4.85 -12.56
CA GLU A 21 -5.18 3.82 -12.71
C GLU A 21 -4.60 2.52 -13.30
N ALA A 22 -3.81 2.62 -14.37
CA ALA A 22 -3.17 1.47 -15.02
C ALA A 22 -2.25 0.66 -14.08
N HIS A 23 -1.66 1.35 -13.10
CA HIS A 23 -0.75 0.79 -12.09
C HIS A 23 -1.43 0.45 -10.75
N PHE A 24 -2.77 0.38 -10.72
CA PHE A 24 -3.55 -0.14 -9.59
C PHE A 24 -3.40 0.64 -8.27
N LEU A 25 -3.07 1.93 -8.35
CA LEU A 25 -3.09 2.80 -7.18
C LEU A 25 -4.53 3.01 -6.67
N ASP A 26 -4.70 3.18 -5.36
CA ASP A 26 -6.05 3.34 -4.78
C ASP A 26 -6.55 4.79 -4.90
N ALA A 27 -5.63 5.75 -4.75
CA ALA A 27 -5.95 7.17 -4.82
C ALA A 27 -4.80 8.03 -5.36
N VAL A 28 -5.13 9.20 -5.88
CA VAL A 28 -4.20 10.30 -6.12
C VAL A 28 -4.44 11.43 -5.14
N LEU A 29 -3.37 12.06 -4.68
CA LEU A 29 -3.40 13.29 -3.90
C LEU A 29 -3.07 14.48 -4.82
N LEU A 30 -4.02 15.40 -4.96
CA LEU A 30 -3.90 16.57 -5.83
C LEU A 30 -3.89 17.87 -5.04
N PRO A 31 -2.92 18.78 -5.23
CA PRO A 31 -3.03 20.14 -4.72
C PRO A 31 -4.23 20.86 -5.35
N VAL A 32 -4.99 21.62 -4.54
CA VAL A 32 -6.10 22.43 -5.04
C VAL A 32 -6.08 23.85 -4.47
N HIS A 33 -6.31 24.82 -5.34
CA HIS A 33 -6.33 26.25 -5.05
C HIS A 33 -7.17 27.02 -6.08
N GLU A 34 -7.28 28.34 -5.90
CA GLU A 34 -8.19 29.21 -6.66
C GLU A 34 -7.96 29.25 -8.17
N ARG A 35 -6.79 28.78 -8.65
CA ARG A 35 -6.41 28.83 -10.07
C ARG A 35 -6.52 27.48 -10.78
N ASN A 36 -6.51 26.35 -10.06
CA ASN A 36 -6.48 25.01 -10.66
C ASN A 36 -7.75 24.19 -10.36
N TRP A 37 -8.69 24.69 -9.54
CA TRP A 37 -9.84 23.91 -9.09
C TRP A 37 -10.75 23.42 -10.23
N ARG A 38 -10.79 24.12 -11.36
CA ARG A 38 -11.55 23.69 -12.54
C ARG A 38 -10.93 22.44 -13.17
N ASP A 39 -9.60 22.41 -13.27
CA ASP A 39 -8.86 21.28 -13.82
C ASP A 39 -8.98 20.06 -12.91
N VAL A 40 -8.88 20.29 -11.59
CA VAL A 40 -9.11 19.25 -10.58
C VAL A 40 -10.53 18.70 -10.67
N LEU A 41 -11.55 19.55 -10.76
CA LEU A 41 -12.94 19.10 -10.91
C LEU A 41 -13.16 18.34 -12.22
N SER A 42 -12.55 18.80 -13.31
CA SER A 42 -12.58 18.09 -14.59
C SER A 42 -11.97 16.70 -14.47
N ALA A 43 -10.82 16.56 -13.80
CA ALA A 43 -10.18 15.27 -13.56
C ALA A 43 -11.07 14.31 -12.76
N LEU A 44 -11.74 14.81 -11.72
CA LEU A 44 -12.70 14.04 -10.92
C LEU A 44 -13.86 13.54 -11.79
N ASN A 45 -14.44 14.42 -12.61
CA ASN A 45 -15.55 14.08 -13.51
C ASN A 45 -15.09 13.06 -14.57
N THR A 46 -13.93 13.26 -15.20
CA THR A 46 -13.39 12.33 -16.19
C THR A 46 -13.17 10.93 -15.58
N ALA A 47 -12.64 10.84 -14.37
CA ALA A 47 -12.48 9.55 -13.69
C ALA A 47 -13.82 8.88 -13.37
N ASP A 48 -14.87 9.66 -13.09
CA ASP A 48 -16.23 9.15 -12.86
C ASP A 48 -16.91 8.67 -14.13
N GLU A 49 -16.90 9.50 -15.17
CA GLU A 49 -17.47 9.20 -16.48
C GLU A 49 -16.83 7.96 -17.12
N ASN A 50 -15.52 7.75 -16.92
CA ASN A 50 -14.80 6.57 -17.42
C ASN A 50 -14.86 5.37 -16.46
N GLY A 51 -15.51 5.50 -15.30
CA GLY A 51 -15.67 4.39 -14.35
C GLY A 51 -14.37 3.91 -13.69
N TRP A 52 -13.33 4.75 -13.62
CA TRP A 52 -12.04 4.38 -13.03
C TRP A 52 -12.15 4.02 -11.56
N ALA A 53 -11.35 3.06 -11.09
CA ALA A 53 -11.33 2.72 -9.66
C ALA A 53 -10.63 3.81 -8.81
N LEU A 54 -9.78 4.63 -9.46
CA LEU A 54 -9.03 5.73 -8.86
C LEU A 54 -9.92 6.71 -8.09
N ARG A 55 -9.51 7.04 -6.87
CA ARG A 55 -10.15 8.06 -6.01
C ARG A 55 -9.22 9.25 -5.78
N PHE A 56 -9.78 10.34 -5.28
CA PHE A 56 -9.06 11.60 -5.13
C PHE A 56 -9.04 12.06 -3.68
N LEU A 57 -7.86 12.42 -3.21
CA LEU A 57 -7.66 13.25 -2.03
C LEU A 57 -7.22 14.63 -2.51
N LEU A 58 -7.84 15.67 -1.96
CA LEU A 58 -7.52 17.05 -2.35
C LEU A 58 -6.69 17.71 -1.26
N TRP A 59 -5.50 18.17 -1.63
CA TRP A 59 -4.61 18.89 -0.73
C TRP A 59 -4.91 20.39 -0.75
N ALA A 60 -5.54 20.84 0.33
CA ALA A 60 -5.76 22.23 0.66
C ALA A 60 -4.47 22.88 1.18
N LYS A 61 -3.77 23.61 0.30
CA LYS A 61 -2.53 24.32 0.63
C LYS A 61 -2.83 25.63 1.39
N GLY A 62 -2.86 25.54 2.72
CA GLY A 62 -3.07 26.69 3.62
C GLY A 62 -4.37 27.47 3.35
N LYS A 63 -4.32 28.80 3.48
CA LYS A 63 -5.51 29.67 3.36
C LYS A 63 -6.05 29.80 1.92
N ARG A 64 -5.33 29.33 0.89
CA ARG A 64 -5.75 29.45 -0.52
C ARG A 64 -7.04 28.69 -0.82
N VAL A 65 -7.29 27.60 -0.09
CA VAL A 65 -8.51 26.80 -0.23
C VAL A 65 -9.79 27.60 0.08
N LYS A 66 -9.70 28.71 0.85
CA LYS A 66 -10.86 29.58 1.13
C LYS A 66 -11.47 30.20 -0.12
N ASN A 67 -10.66 30.34 -1.18
CA ASN A 67 -11.08 30.90 -2.46
C ASN A 67 -11.53 29.81 -3.46
N VAL A 68 -11.50 28.54 -3.06
CA VAL A 68 -11.99 27.42 -3.88
C VAL A 68 -13.49 27.28 -3.67
N PRO A 69 -14.31 27.16 -4.73
CA PRO A 69 -15.75 26.95 -4.59
C PRO A 69 -16.06 25.52 -4.13
N LEU A 70 -15.87 25.23 -2.83
CA LEU A 70 -15.99 23.90 -2.23
C LEU A 70 -17.32 23.18 -2.53
N HIS A 71 -18.42 23.94 -2.68
CA HIS A 71 -19.73 23.40 -3.06
C HIS A 71 -19.72 22.66 -4.41
N ARG A 72 -18.78 22.97 -5.31
CA ARG A 72 -18.62 22.28 -6.60
C ARG A 72 -18.05 20.86 -6.47
N PHE A 73 -17.33 20.58 -5.39
CA PHE A 73 -16.78 19.26 -5.07
C PHE A 73 -17.70 18.45 -4.16
N ALA A 74 -18.75 19.06 -3.61
CA ALA A 74 -19.57 18.46 -2.58
C ALA A 74 -20.21 17.15 -3.06
N ARG A 75 -19.97 16.09 -2.30
CA ARG A 75 -20.47 14.72 -2.49
C ARG A 75 -20.08 14.10 -3.83
N HIS A 76 -19.03 14.58 -4.47
CA HIS A 76 -18.50 13.95 -5.68
C HIS A 76 -18.09 12.49 -5.36
N PRO A 77 -18.54 11.48 -6.11
CA PRO A 77 -18.34 10.06 -5.77
C PRO A 77 -16.87 9.65 -5.75
N LYS A 78 -16.03 10.29 -6.57
CA LYS A 78 -14.58 10.07 -6.60
C LYS A 78 -13.79 10.81 -5.52
N LEU A 79 -14.41 11.75 -4.80
CA LEU A 79 -13.73 12.52 -3.76
C LEU A 79 -13.72 11.73 -2.44
N LEU A 80 -12.54 11.27 -2.04
CA LEU A 80 -12.34 10.52 -0.81
C LEU A 80 -12.27 11.43 0.41
N GLY A 81 -11.68 12.63 0.27
CA GLY A 81 -11.49 13.58 1.36
C GLY A 81 -10.40 14.60 1.09
N TRP A 82 -9.97 15.28 2.15
CA TRP A 82 -9.03 16.39 2.09
C TRP A 82 -7.77 16.15 2.92
N VAL A 83 -6.64 16.58 2.39
CA VAL A 83 -5.40 16.80 3.14
C VAL A 83 -5.27 18.29 3.35
N VAL A 84 -4.94 18.71 4.56
CA VAL A 84 -5.03 20.10 4.99
C VAL A 84 -3.73 20.50 5.62
N GLU A 85 -3.04 21.47 5.03
CA GLU A 85 -1.83 22.04 5.63
C GLU A 85 -2.19 23.15 6.62
N HIS A 86 -1.71 23.04 7.87
CA HIS A 86 -1.75 24.10 8.89
C HIS A 86 -3.10 24.83 9.03
N LEU A 87 -4.16 24.13 9.43
CA LEU A 87 -5.44 24.78 9.75
C LEU A 87 -5.72 24.84 11.25
N ASP A 88 -5.45 26.01 11.82
CA ASP A 88 -6.02 26.50 13.08
C ASP A 88 -7.43 27.10 12.88
N ASP A 89 -8.11 26.75 11.78
CA ASP A 89 -9.45 27.25 11.41
C ASP A 89 -10.48 26.11 11.45
N PRO A 90 -11.16 25.91 12.60
CA PRO A 90 -12.15 24.85 12.78
C PRO A 90 -13.34 24.97 11.81
N ALA A 91 -13.71 26.19 11.41
CA ALA A 91 -14.84 26.40 10.51
C ALA A 91 -14.51 25.89 9.10
N LEU A 92 -13.32 26.20 8.59
CA LEU A 92 -12.87 25.68 7.31
C LEU A 92 -12.72 24.15 7.34
N LEU A 93 -12.19 23.57 8.42
CA LEU A 93 -12.14 22.11 8.58
C LEU A 93 -13.55 21.48 8.53
N ALA A 94 -14.52 22.07 9.22
CA ALA A 94 -15.91 21.59 9.19
C ALA A 94 -16.52 21.69 7.78
N MET A 95 -16.24 22.77 7.04
CA MET A 95 -16.68 22.92 5.65
C MET A 95 -16.07 21.85 4.74
N LEU A 96 -14.76 21.59 4.84
CA LEU A 96 -14.10 20.55 4.05
C LEU A 96 -14.67 19.17 4.37
N ARG A 97 -14.90 18.85 5.65
CA ARG A 97 -15.56 17.60 6.06
C ARG A 97 -16.95 17.46 5.44
N ALA A 98 -17.73 18.54 5.40
CA ALA A 98 -19.08 18.53 4.84
C ALA A 98 -19.14 18.24 3.32
N THR A 99 -18.01 18.40 2.60
CA THR A 99 -17.95 18.09 1.17
C THR A 99 -17.88 16.60 0.87
N THR A 100 -17.59 15.72 1.83
CA THR A 100 -17.53 14.26 1.60
C THR A 100 -18.48 13.53 2.52
N GLN A 101 -18.98 12.37 2.08
CA GLN A 101 -19.87 11.54 2.90
C GLN A 101 -19.18 11.04 4.18
N THR A 102 -17.88 10.76 4.09
CA THR A 102 -17.08 10.23 5.18
C THR A 102 -16.58 11.31 6.13
N GLY A 103 -16.68 12.59 5.77
CA GLY A 103 -16.04 13.68 6.50
C GLY A 103 -14.52 13.51 6.60
N PHE A 104 -13.91 12.78 5.67
CA PHE A 104 -12.49 12.44 5.77
C PHE A 104 -11.62 13.68 5.52
N THR A 105 -10.94 14.13 6.58
CA THR A 105 -9.98 15.24 6.53
C THR A 105 -8.74 14.88 7.34
N LEU A 106 -7.58 15.22 6.81
CA LEU A 106 -6.28 14.98 7.43
C LEU A 106 -5.56 16.31 7.64
N ALA A 107 -5.08 16.55 8.85
CA ALA A 107 -4.27 17.72 9.15
C ALA A 107 -2.78 17.39 9.03
N TRP A 108 -2.04 18.24 8.32
CA TRP A 108 -0.60 18.19 8.11
C TRP A 108 0.04 19.42 8.77
N GLN A 109 0.97 19.20 9.70
CA GLN A 109 1.57 20.24 10.55
C GLN A 109 3.00 20.65 10.14
N GLN A 110 3.49 20.28 8.95
CA GLN A 110 4.82 20.75 8.51
C GLN A 110 4.73 21.70 7.31
N PRO A 111 5.41 22.87 7.36
CA PRO A 111 5.26 23.97 6.39
C PRO A 111 5.96 23.76 5.03
N SER A 112 6.48 22.56 4.76
CA SER A 112 7.18 22.26 3.50
C SER A 112 6.81 20.87 2.99
N PRO A 113 6.55 20.69 1.68
CA PRO A 113 6.77 19.41 1.06
C PRO A 113 8.29 19.20 0.94
N PHE A 114 8.74 17.95 0.80
CA PHE A 114 10.12 17.60 0.41
C PHE A 114 11.20 17.52 1.52
N THR A 115 10.89 16.94 2.67
CA THR A 115 11.94 16.27 3.46
C THR A 115 11.70 14.77 3.51
N TYR A 116 12.68 14.04 2.99
CA TYR A 116 12.77 12.58 2.90
C TYR A 116 12.33 11.88 4.17
N GLY A 117 11.43 10.90 4.05
CA GLY A 117 11.07 9.99 5.15
C GLY A 117 10.46 10.67 6.38
N VAL A 118 9.97 11.90 6.25
CA VAL A 118 9.41 12.61 7.40
C VAL A 118 7.97 12.18 7.64
N LEU A 119 7.80 11.47 8.75
CA LEU A 119 6.50 11.18 9.36
C LEU A 119 5.76 12.51 9.55
N SER A 120 4.50 12.59 9.11
CA SER A 120 3.64 13.67 9.60
C SER A 120 3.66 13.63 11.13
N ALA A 121 3.88 14.78 11.78
CA ALA A 121 3.78 14.85 13.23
C ALA A 121 2.39 14.30 13.61
N HIS A 122 2.37 13.32 14.53
CA HIS A 122 1.15 12.68 15.01
C HIS A 122 0.10 13.76 15.29
N PRO A 123 -1.05 13.79 14.59
CA PRO A 123 -2.05 14.82 14.85
C PRO A 123 -2.52 14.65 16.29
N ARG A 124 -2.12 15.58 17.15
CA ARG A 124 -2.07 15.41 18.62
C ARG A 124 -3.41 15.15 19.31
N ARG A 125 -4.56 15.12 18.62
CA ARG A 125 -5.84 14.87 19.31
C ARG A 125 -6.86 14.00 18.59
N ASP A 126 -6.96 13.95 17.26
CA ASP A 126 -8.08 13.23 16.59
C ASP A 126 -7.81 12.80 15.13
N GLY A 127 -6.55 12.69 14.70
CA GLY A 127 -6.23 12.41 13.29
C GLY A 127 -5.70 11.00 13.03
N LYS A 128 -6.16 10.39 11.94
CA LYS A 128 -5.52 9.20 11.35
C LYS A 128 -4.14 9.57 10.82
N TRP A 129 -3.12 8.78 11.13
CA TRP A 129 -1.73 9.07 10.79
C TRP A 129 -1.38 8.55 9.38
N TRP A 130 -0.80 9.41 8.54
CA TRP A 130 -0.37 9.06 7.18
C TRP A 130 1.14 9.15 7.08
N ALA A 131 1.74 8.10 6.52
CA ALA A 131 3.15 8.11 6.18
C ALA A 131 3.35 8.69 4.78
N TRP A 132 4.22 9.69 4.69
CA TRP A 132 4.68 10.26 3.44
C TRP A 132 5.99 9.59 3.03
N LEU A 133 5.97 8.86 1.92
CA LEU A 133 7.06 7.99 1.50
C LEU A 133 7.75 8.56 0.27
N THR A 134 9.03 8.92 0.43
CA THR A 134 9.92 9.26 -0.68
C THR A 134 10.87 8.10 -0.88
N VAL A 135 10.64 7.31 -1.93
CA VAL A 135 11.39 6.11 -2.23
C VAL A 135 12.00 6.22 -3.62
N ASN A 136 13.33 6.23 -3.68
CA ASN A 136 14.09 6.32 -4.92
C ASN A 136 14.43 4.92 -5.46
N GLU A 137 14.77 4.00 -4.57
CA GLU A 137 15.18 2.64 -4.96
C GLU A 137 13.96 1.71 -5.10
N PRO A 138 13.76 1.04 -6.26
CA PRO A 138 12.65 0.11 -6.47
C PRO A 138 12.51 -0.96 -5.37
N THR A 139 13.64 -1.46 -4.86
CA THR A 139 13.68 -2.50 -3.81
C THR A 139 13.22 -2.01 -2.44
N GLN A 140 13.23 -0.69 -2.19
CA GLN A 140 12.89 -0.10 -0.91
C GLN A 140 11.39 0.22 -0.75
N PHE A 141 10.59 0.15 -1.83
CA PHE A 141 9.17 0.49 -1.78
C PHE A 141 8.41 -0.32 -0.74
N PHE A 142 8.62 -1.64 -0.71
CA PHE A 142 7.94 -2.53 0.22
C PHE A 142 8.42 -2.30 1.67
N SER A 143 9.74 -2.21 1.90
CA SER A 143 10.28 -2.02 3.25
C SER A 143 9.91 -0.66 3.85
N ALA A 144 9.98 0.43 3.07
CA ALA A 144 9.56 1.76 3.53
C ALA A 144 8.08 1.79 3.93
N ALA A 145 7.22 1.19 3.12
CA ALA A 145 5.79 1.10 3.39
C ALA A 145 5.46 0.23 4.62
N VAL A 146 6.15 -0.90 4.77
CA VAL A 146 6.00 -1.79 5.92
C VAL A 146 6.50 -1.13 7.21
N ASN A 147 7.64 -0.44 7.17
CA ASN A 147 8.19 0.27 8.34
C ASN A 147 7.23 1.37 8.80
N ALA A 148 6.66 2.13 7.88
CA ALA A 148 5.60 3.09 8.19
C ALA A 148 4.39 2.42 8.88
N LEU A 149 3.94 1.25 8.41
CA LEU A 149 2.87 0.51 9.08
C LEU A 149 3.27 0.02 10.47
N LEU A 150 4.52 -0.43 10.65
CA LEU A 150 5.08 -0.82 11.95
C LEU A 150 5.20 0.35 12.92
N GLU A 151 5.37 1.57 12.44
CA GLU A 151 5.37 2.78 13.27
C GLU A 151 3.93 3.23 13.62
N GLY A 152 2.92 2.66 12.94
CA GLY A 152 1.50 2.87 13.21
C GLY A 152 0.67 3.50 12.09
N ALA A 153 1.15 3.53 10.84
CA ALA A 153 0.50 4.31 9.79
C ALA A 153 -0.89 3.75 9.46
N ASP A 154 -1.90 4.62 9.46
CA ASP A 154 -3.25 4.29 9.04
C ASP A 154 -3.36 4.17 7.53
N SER A 155 -2.51 4.87 6.79
CA SER A 155 -2.49 4.91 5.32
C SER A 155 -1.14 5.45 4.82
N LEU A 156 -0.88 5.27 3.53
CA LEU A 156 0.40 5.55 2.91
C LEU A 156 0.21 6.51 1.73
N CYS A 157 1.11 7.49 1.58
CA CYS A 157 1.19 8.33 0.39
C CYS A 157 2.62 8.33 -0.15
N PHE A 158 2.79 7.89 -1.38
CA PHE A 158 4.05 8.05 -2.10
C PHE A 158 4.16 9.48 -2.62
N SER A 159 5.34 10.07 -2.48
CA SER A 159 5.56 11.50 -2.74
C SER A 159 5.49 11.89 -4.21
N GLN A 160 5.61 10.92 -5.11
CA GLN A 160 5.63 11.13 -6.55
C GLN A 160 5.18 9.85 -7.26
N LEU A 161 4.47 10.01 -8.38
CA LEU A 161 4.22 8.94 -9.35
C LEU A 161 5.43 8.84 -10.27
N PRO A 162 6.19 7.73 -10.26
CA PRO A 162 7.30 7.56 -11.18
C PRO A 162 6.83 7.55 -12.64
N ASP A 163 7.68 8.05 -13.53
CA ASP A 163 7.39 8.14 -14.96
C ASP A 163 7.61 6.80 -15.70
N GLU A 164 7.13 6.69 -16.95
CA GLU A 164 7.42 5.53 -17.80
C GLU A 164 8.81 5.58 -18.45
N GLU A 165 9.44 6.75 -18.40
CA GLU A 165 10.79 7.04 -18.88
C GLU A 165 11.47 8.01 -17.91
N PRO A 166 12.79 7.89 -17.68
CA PRO A 166 13.71 6.87 -18.21
C PRO A 166 13.53 5.49 -17.55
N ALA A 167 14.31 4.48 -17.99
CA ALA A 167 14.22 3.09 -17.51
C ALA A 167 14.21 2.93 -15.96
N GLY A 168 14.96 3.77 -15.24
CA GLY A 168 14.95 3.77 -13.77
C GLY A 168 13.60 4.18 -13.17
N GLU A 169 12.97 5.23 -13.70
CA GLU A 169 11.61 5.64 -13.31
C GLU A 169 10.60 4.56 -13.66
N ARG A 170 10.75 3.95 -14.84
CA ARG A 170 9.90 2.83 -15.27
C ARG A 170 9.95 1.68 -14.28
N GLU A 171 11.14 1.28 -13.83
CA GLU A 171 11.28 0.23 -12.83
C GLU A 171 10.60 0.61 -11.50
N ARG A 172 10.82 1.85 -11.02
CA ARG A 172 10.15 2.38 -9.82
C ARG A 172 8.63 2.31 -9.95
N LEU A 173 8.09 2.64 -11.13
CA LEU A 173 6.66 2.56 -11.42
C LEU A 173 6.15 1.11 -11.34
N LYS A 174 6.90 0.13 -11.89
CA LYS A 174 6.51 -1.29 -11.82
C LYS A 174 6.63 -1.86 -10.40
N ALA A 175 7.64 -1.43 -9.64
CA ALA A 175 7.78 -1.78 -8.22
C ALA A 175 6.61 -1.25 -7.39
N LEU A 176 6.25 0.02 -7.57
CA LEU A 176 5.09 0.64 -6.92
C LEU A 176 3.79 -0.07 -7.28
N ALA A 177 3.60 -0.46 -8.54
CA ALA A 177 2.41 -1.20 -8.97
C ALA A 177 2.32 -2.61 -8.34
N SER A 178 3.46 -3.31 -8.26
CA SER A 178 3.56 -4.60 -7.59
C SER A 178 3.17 -4.50 -6.11
N LEU A 179 3.70 -3.49 -5.42
CA LEU A 179 3.33 -3.16 -4.04
C LEU A 179 1.85 -2.84 -3.88
N SER A 180 1.29 -2.05 -4.81
CA SER A 180 -0.11 -1.61 -4.76
C SER A 180 -1.07 -2.80 -4.82
N VAL A 181 -0.78 -3.81 -5.64
CA VAL A 181 -1.61 -5.03 -5.68
C VAL A 181 -1.50 -5.84 -4.38
N GLN A 182 -0.31 -5.93 -3.77
CA GLN A 182 -0.13 -6.57 -2.46
C GLN A 182 -0.92 -5.83 -1.38
N PHE A 183 -0.91 -4.50 -1.38
CA PHE A 183 -1.71 -3.73 -0.44
C PHE A 183 -3.21 -3.82 -0.70
N ARG A 184 -3.65 -3.96 -1.95
CA ARG A 184 -5.05 -4.28 -2.22
C ARG A 184 -5.46 -5.63 -1.63
N LEU A 185 -4.58 -6.63 -1.57
CA LEU A 185 -4.88 -7.87 -0.82
C LEU A 185 -5.05 -7.58 0.67
N TRP A 186 -4.19 -6.76 1.27
CA TRP A 186 -4.24 -6.44 2.71
C TRP A 186 -5.35 -5.46 3.11
N GLN A 187 -5.78 -4.62 2.18
CA GLN A 187 -6.61 -3.44 2.42
C GLN A 187 -7.89 -3.71 3.25
N PRO A 188 -8.69 -4.79 3.01
CA PRO A 188 -9.89 -5.04 3.81
C PRO A 188 -9.61 -5.27 5.30
N LEU A 189 -8.43 -5.80 5.64
CA LEU A 189 -8.04 -6.08 7.02
C LEU A 189 -7.35 -4.86 7.65
N LEU A 190 -6.49 -4.16 6.89
CA LEU A 190 -5.88 -2.91 7.35
C LEU A 190 -6.91 -1.80 7.56
N ALA A 191 -8.01 -1.80 6.80
CA ALA A 191 -9.06 -0.80 6.93
C ALA A 191 -9.86 -0.91 8.24
N ASP A 192 -9.88 -2.10 8.85
CA ASP A 192 -10.69 -2.49 10.02
C ASP A 192 -9.91 -2.45 11.34
N ARG A 193 -8.63 -2.06 11.30
CA ARG A 193 -7.79 -1.93 12.49
C ARG A 193 -8.39 -0.92 13.47
N ARG A 194 -8.39 -1.25 14.76
CA ARG A 194 -8.84 -0.38 15.85
C ARG A 194 -7.70 0.02 16.76
N GLU A 195 -7.25 -0.92 17.58
CA GLU A 195 -6.16 -0.72 18.54
C GLU A 195 -4.91 -1.43 18.03
N SER A 196 -3.74 -0.91 18.39
CA SER A 196 -2.46 -1.48 17.98
C SER A 196 -1.50 -1.64 19.15
N TRP A 197 -0.70 -2.70 19.12
CA TRP A 197 0.33 -2.98 20.11
C TRP A 197 1.60 -3.43 19.42
N GLU A 198 2.73 -3.03 19.96
CA GLU A 198 4.01 -3.61 19.58
C GLU A 198 4.22 -4.91 20.34
N VAL A 199 4.67 -5.94 19.62
CA VAL A 199 5.00 -7.24 20.19
C VAL A 199 6.49 -7.46 19.97
N LEU A 200 7.21 -7.67 21.07
CA LEU A 200 8.62 -8.00 21.03
C LEU A 200 8.79 -9.49 20.72
N VAL A 201 9.49 -9.79 19.63
CA VAL A 201 9.84 -11.15 19.21
C VAL A 201 11.33 -11.19 18.93
N ASP A 202 12.00 -12.21 19.43
CA ASP A 202 13.41 -12.40 19.09
C ASP A 202 13.56 -12.63 17.57
N GLY A 203 14.42 -11.83 16.94
CA GLY A 203 14.63 -11.86 15.49
C GLY A 203 13.51 -11.25 14.62
N ALA A 204 12.53 -10.54 15.19
CA ALA A 204 11.53 -9.82 14.41
C ALA A 204 10.94 -8.59 15.12
N GLN A 205 10.56 -7.59 14.33
CA GLN A 205 9.68 -6.50 14.76
C GLN A 205 8.24 -6.86 14.42
N CYS A 206 7.34 -6.72 15.40
CA CYS A 206 5.94 -7.05 15.19
C CYS A 206 5.03 -5.92 15.67
N ARG A 207 3.99 -5.64 14.89
CA ARG A 207 2.85 -4.83 15.32
C ARG A 207 1.57 -5.61 15.13
N CYS A 208 0.78 -5.69 16.20
CA CYS A 208 -0.51 -6.36 16.24
C CYS A 208 -1.63 -5.33 16.21
N TRP A 209 -2.76 -5.70 15.63
CA TRP A 209 -4.00 -4.96 15.67
C TRP A 209 -5.18 -5.88 15.97
N GLN A 210 -6.12 -5.39 16.76
CA GLN A 210 -7.44 -5.99 16.85
C GLN A 210 -8.32 -5.33 15.80
N LEU A 211 -9.05 -6.18 15.10
CA LEU A 211 -10.00 -5.77 14.07
C LEU A 211 -11.35 -5.48 14.70
N ALA A 212 -12.21 -4.79 13.96
CA ALA A 212 -13.56 -4.45 14.41
C ALA A 212 -14.45 -5.66 14.78
N THR A 213 -14.06 -6.85 14.32
CA THR A 213 -14.69 -8.16 14.47
C THR A 213 -14.07 -9.01 15.59
N ASP A 214 -13.20 -8.43 16.42
CA ASP A 214 -12.40 -9.11 17.46
C ASP A 214 -11.36 -10.11 16.92
N GLU A 215 -11.23 -10.21 15.60
CA GLU A 215 -10.14 -10.90 14.92
C GLU A 215 -8.82 -10.13 15.08
N TRP A 216 -7.71 -10.80 14.80
CA TRP A 216 -6.39 -10.22 15.03
C TRP A 216 -5.54 -10.22 13.77
N LEU A 217 -4.80 -9.14 13.59
CA LEU A 217 -3.89 -8.93 12.48
C LEU A 217 -2.50 -8.62 13.03
N THR A 218 -1.47 -9.21 12.46
CA THR A 218 -0.10 -9.02 12.94
C THR A 218 0.83 -8.84 11.75
N LEU A 219 1.49 -7.68 11.66
CA LEU A 219 2.58 -7.44 10.74
C LEU A 219 3.87 -7.88 11.40
N ILE A 220 4.61 -8.75 10.74
CA ILE A 220 5.87 -9.33 11.22
C ILE A 220 6.95 -8.98 10.23
N VAL A 221 8.04 -8.38 10.70
CA VAL A 221 9.21 -8.04 9.90
C VAL A 221 10.42 -8.75 10.51
N PRO A 222 10.96 -9.79 9.84
CA PRO A 222 12.18 -10.45 10.28
C PRO A 222 13.34 -9.44 10.34
N THR A 223 14.08 -9.40 11.46
CA THR A 223 15.26 -8.54 11.63
C THR A 223 16.59 -9.31 11.53
N GLY A 224 16.53 -10.64 11.52
CA GLY A 224 17.68 -11.53 11.41
C GLY A 224 17.60 -12.50 10.24
N LYS A 225 18.53 -13.47 10.20
CA LYS A 225 18.58 -14.54 9.20
C LYS A 225 17.61 -15.70 9.51
N THR A 226 16.97 -15.67 10.67
CA THR A 226 16.05 -16.72 11.11
C THR A 226 14.76 -16.66 10.29
N THR A 227 14.47 -17.73 9.57
CA THR A 227 13.27 -17.82 8.71
C THR A 227 12.07 -18.43 9.43
N THR A 228 12.25 -18.93 10.65
CA THR A 228 11.17 -19.49 11.48
C THR A 228 11.03 -18.70 12.76
N LEU A 229 9.89 -18.03 12.92
CA LEU A 229 9.59 -17.16 14.05
C LEU A 229 8.41 -17.73 14.84
N VAL A 230 8.48 -17.66 16.17
CA VAL A 230 7.35 -17.99 17.05
C VAL A 230 6.84 -16.68 17.63
N VAL A 231 5.71 -16.20 17.12
CA VAL A 231 5.15 -14.91 17.49
C VAL A 231 4.10 -15.12 18.59
N PRO A 232 4.33 -14.61 19.81
CA PRO A 232 3.32 -14.59 20.86
C PRO A 232 2.35 -13.44 20.61
N LEU A 233 1.06 -13.75 20.50
CA LEU A 233 0.00 -12.77 20.38
C LEU A 233 -0.67 -12.57 21.74
N PRO A 234 -1.02 -11.31 22.09
CA PRO A 234 -1.45 -10.93 23.43
C PRO A 234 -2.93 -11.28 23.72
N PHE A 235 -3.43 -12.37 23.13
CA PHE A 235 -4.83 -12.78 23.26
C PHE A 235 -4.98 -14.29 23.19
N ARG A 236 -6.11 -14.77 23.70
CA ARG A 236 -6.53 -16.16 23.61
C ARG A 236 -7.45 -16.38 22.41
N ALA A 237 -6.96 -17.08 21.38
CA ALA A 237 -7.79 -17.43 20.22
C ALA A 237 -8.92 -18.38 20.62
N ALA A 238 -10.13 -18.13 20.12
CA ALA A 238 -11.28 -19.00 20.38
C ALA A 238 -11.13 -20.36 19.68
N PRO A 239 -11.84 -21.41 20.14
CA PRO A 239 -11.84 -22.71 19.48
C PRO A 239 -12.19 -22.60 17.99
N GLY A 240 -11.44 -23.31 17.14
CA GLY A 240 -11.66 -23.31 15.69
C GLY A 240 -10.95 -22.19 14.92
N TRP A 241 -10.41 -21.17 15.60
CA TRP A 241 -9.64 -20.10 14.94
C TRP A 241 -8.33 -20.62 14.35
N ARG A 242 -7.86 -19.95 13.30
CA ARG A 242 -6.65 -20.31 12.54
C ARG A 242 -5.88 -19.05 12.15
N ALA A 243 -4.57 -19.19 11.96
CA ALA A 243 -3.69 -18.13 11.49
C ALA A 243 -3.36 -18.30 9.99
N TYR A 244 -3.45 -17.22 9.23
CA TYR A 244 -3.21 -17.17 7.79
C TYR A 244 -2.25 -16.03 7.43
N GLY A 245 -1.14 -16.34 6.77
CA GLY A 245 -0.29 -15.37 6.07
C GLY A 245 -0.97 -14.87 4.81
N LEU A 246 -1.03 -13.56 4.66
CA LEU A 246 -1.71 -12.86 3.58
C LEU A 246 -0.71 -12.51 2.48
N ARG A 247 -0.26 -13.48 1.70
CA ARG A 247 0.68 -13.24 0.61
C ARG A 247 0.23 -13.87 -0.69
N PHE A 248 0.74 -13.36 -1.80
CA PHE A 248 0.65 -14.09 -3.05
C PHE A 248 1.61 -15.29 -3.06
N PRO A 249 1.27 -16.38 -3.75
CA PRO A 249 0.08 -16.54 -4.61
C PRO A 249 -1.20 -16.97 -3.89
N ALA A 250 -1.14 -17.32 -2.60
CA ALA A 250 -2.29 -17.81 -1.85
C ALA A 250 -2.13 -17.53 -0.35
N LEU A 251 -3.26 -17.49 0.38
CA LEU A 251 -3.24 -17.39 1.84
C LEU A 251 -2.62 -18.66 2.43
N ILE A 252 -1.61 -18.49 3.28
CA ILE A 252 -0.83 -19.61 3.82
C ILE A 252 -1.22 -19.85 5.26
N ARG A 253 -1.72 -21.03 5.57
CA ARG A 253 -2.04 -21.39 6.95
C ARG A 253 -0.76 -21.61 7.76
N PHE A 254 -0.67 -20.96 8.92
CA PHE A 254 0.41 -21.17 9.88
C PHE A 254 -0.03 -22.05 11.06
N PRO A 255 0.87 -22.89 11.61
CA PRO A 255 0.63 -23.56 12.88
C PRO A 255 0.39 -22.55 13.99
N MET A 256 -0.63 -22.82 14.82
CA MET A 256 -1.04 -21.96 15.93
C MET A 256 -1.31 -22.82 17.16
N GLN A 257 -0.90 -22.35 18.34
CA GLN A 257 -1.13 -23.01 19.62
C GLN A 257 -1.61 -21.99 20.66
N VAL A 258 -2.66 -22.32 21.40
CA VAL A 258 -3.12 -21.51 22.55
C VAL A 258 -2.37 -21.96 23.79
N LYS A 259 -1.81 -21.02 24.56
CA LYS A 259 -1.11 -21.25 25.83
C LYS A 259 -1.62 -20.27 26.88
N GLY A 260 -2.48 -20.75 27.78
CA GLY A 260 -3.17 -19.90 28.76
C GLY A 260 -3.99 -18.81 28.06
N GLU A 261 -3.70 -17.55 28.40
CA GLU A 261 -4.35 -16.37 27.85
C GLU A 261 -3.65 -15.80 26.59
N THR A 262 -2.69 -16.53 26.03
CA THR A 262 -1.92 -16.11 24.84
C THR A 262 -2.04 -17.10 23.70
N THR A 263 -1.77 -16.63 22.49
CA THR A 263 -1.77 -17.45 21.27
C THR A 263 -0.40 -17.36 20.62
N GLN A 264 0.23 -18.49 20.33
CA GLN A 264 1.50 -18.55 19.64
C GLN A 264 1.27 -18.96 18.18
N VAL A 265 1.79 -18.16 17.24
CA VAL A 265 1.79 -18.49 15.81
C VAL A 265 3.22 -18.80 15.38
N LYS A 266 3.42 -19.97 14.76
CA LYS A 266 4.71 -20.35 14.19
C LYS A 266 4.74 -19.95 12.71
N VAL A 267 5.42 -18.85 12.41
CA VAL A 267 5.61 -18.37 11.04
C VAL A 267 6.86 -19.02 10.46
N ILE A 268 6.70 -19.80 9.40
CA ILE A 268 7.76 -20.60 8.79
C ILE A 268 8.07 -20.04 7.40
N GLY A 269 9.35 -19.87 7.08
CA GLY A 269 9.80 -19.33 5.79
C GLY A 269 9.55 -17.82 5.65
N ALA A 270 9.61 -17.07 6.74
CA ALA A 270 9.54 -15.61 6.71
C ALA A 270 10.90 -15.04 6.30
N THR A 271 11.04 -14.67 5.02
CA THR A 271 12.22 -13.99 4.46
C THR A 271 11.97 -12.51 4.18
N MET A 272 10.71 -12.07 4.29
CA MET A 272 10.24 -10.70 4.10
C MET A 272 9.10 -10.42 5.07
N ALA A 273 8.59 -9.19 5.08
CA ALA A 273 7.46 -8.84 5.92
C ALA A 273 6.22 -9.69 5.59
N GLU A 274 5.57 -10.20 6.63
CA GLU A 274 4.39 -11.05 6.52
C GLU A 274 3.25 -10.43 7.33
N LEU A 275 2.07 -10.31 6.72
CA LEU A 275 0.85 -9.92 7.43
C LEU A 275 0.06 -11.19 7.76
N VAL A 276 -0.05 -11.51 9.04
CA VAL A 276 -0.73 -12.70 9.55
C VAL A 276 -2.08 -12.31 10.12
N TRP A 277 -3.13 -12.96 9.66
CA TRP A 277 -4.49 -12.78 10.14
C TRP A 277 -4.97 -14.02 10.89
N VAL A 278 -5.44 -13.81 12.12
CA VAL A 278 -6.02 -14.86 12.97
C VAL A 278 -7.53 -14.67 13.02
N THR A 279 -8.25 -15.67 12.54
CA THR A 279 -9.70 -15.63 12.34
C THR A 279 -10.36 -16.98 12.55
N GLY A 280 -11.64 -16.96 12.96
CA GLY A 280 -12.56 -18.09 12.88
C GLY A 280 -13.71 -17.89 11.88
N ASP A 281 -13.79 -16.73 11.20
CA ASP A 281 -14.85 -16.39 10.26
C ASP A 281 -14.59 -17.05 8.89
N ARG A 282 -15.36 -18.09 8.60
CA ARG A 282 -15.25 -18.85 7.36
C ARG A 282 -15.68 -18.04 6.13
N GLU A 283 -16.75 -17.25 6.24
CA GLU A 283 -17.24 -16.47 5.10
C GLU A 283 -16.27 -15.36 4.72
N ARG A 284 -15.71 -14.67 5.71
CA ARG A 284 -14.68 -13.66 5.49
C ARG A 284 -13.40 -14.28 4.92
N LEU A 285 -13.01 -15.46 5.41
CA LEU A 285 -11.88 -16.20 4.86
C LEU A 285 -12.11 -16.59 3.39
N GLU A 286 -13.29 -17.10 3.04
CA GLU A 286 -13.65 -17.41 1.66
C GLU A 286 -13.65 -16.17 0.74
N ARG A 287 -14.15 -15.03 1.23
CA ARG A 287 -14.04 -13.75 0.52
C ARG A 287 -12.58 -13.33 0.30
N MET A 288 -11.72 -13.51 1.30
CA MET A 288 -10.29 -13.21 1.18
C MET A 288 -9.59 -14.15 0.20
N HIS A 289 -9.93 -15.45 0.16
CA HIS A 289 -9.43 -16.39 -0.83
C HIS A 289 -9.88 -16.02 -2.26
N ARG A 290 -11.15 -15.65 -2.46
CA ARG A 290 -11.63 -15.12 -3.75
C ARG A 290 -10.86 -13.88 -4.18
N ARG A 291 -10.70 -12.92 -3.28
CA ARG A 291 -9.94 -11.69 -3.54
C ARG A 291 -8.48 -11.99 -3.92
N ALA A 292 -7.83 -12.92 -3.22
CA ALA A 292 -6.47 -13.35 -3.56
C ALA A 292 -6.42 -13.97 -4.97
N GLY A 293 -7.39 -14.82 -5.32
CA GLY A 293 -7.53 -15.40 -6.66
C GLY A 293 -7.77 -14.37 -7.76
N GLU A 294 -8.62 -13.36 -7.50
CA GLU A 294 -8.93 -12.27 -8.43
C GLU A 294 -7.72 -11.34 -8.67
N LEU A 295 -6.93 -11.08 -7.62
CA LEU A 295 -5.76 -10.19 -7.71
C LEU A 295 -4.51 -10.90 -8.24
N LEU A 296 -4.42 -12.23 -8.15
CA LEU A 296 -3.24 -13.00 -8.54
C LEU A 296 -2.76 -12.77 -9.98
N PRO A 297 -3.63 -12.70 -11.02
CA PRO A 297 -3.20 -12.38 -12.38
C PRO A 297 -2.51 -11.02 -12.46
N LYS A 298 -3.01 -10.02 -11.73
CA LYS A 298 -2.45 -8.67 -11.69
C LYS A 298 -1.14 -8.62 -10.91
N ALA A 299 -1.06 -9.33 -9.78
CA ALA A 299 0.16 -9.48 -9.00
C ALA A 299 1.27 -10.10 -9.85
N MET A 300 0.96 -11.17 -10.59
CA MET A 300 1.89 -11.78 -11.54
C MET A 300 2.28 -10.78 -12.64
N GLN A 301 1.32 -10.08 -13.24
CA GLN A 301 1.59 -9.11 -14.31
C GLN A 301 2.63 -8.08 -13.88
N PHE A 302 2.44 -7.42 -12.74
CA PHE A 302 3.37 -6.39 -12.29
C PHE A 302 4.70 -6.96 -11.82
N ALA A 303 4.74 -8.13 -11.19
CA ALA A 303 6.00 -8.79 -10.84
C ALA A 303 6.83 -9.11 -12.09
N VAL A 304 6.20 -9.63 -13.15
CA VAL A 304 6.86 -9.89 -14.46
C VAL A 304 7.33 -8.59 -15.09
N GLN A 305 6.48 -7.55 -15.14
CA GLN A 305 6.86 -6.25 -15.70
C GLN A 305 8.03 -5.62 -14.95
N TRP A 306 8.09 -5.79 -13.63
CA TRP A 306 9.21 -5.34 -12.82
C TRP A 306 10.50 -6.08 -13.17
N VAL A 307 10.47 -7.42 -13.28
CA VAL A 307 11.64 -8.20 -13.72
C VAL A 307 12.14 -7.72 -15.09
N LEU A 308 11.24 -7.47 -16.04
CA LEU A 308 11.61 -6.99 -17.37
C LEU A 308 12.21 -5.59 -17.34
N ALA A 309 11.62 -4.65 -16.58
CA ALA A 309 12.16 -3.30 -16.42
C ALA A 309 13.55 -3.32 -15.77
N ARG A 310 13.74 -4.17 -14.75
CA ARG A 310 15.05 -4.36 -14.11
C ARG A 310 16.07 -4.97 -15.07
N LYS A 311 15.68 -5.98 -15.85
CA LYS A 311 16.56 -6.57 -16.87
C LYS A 311 17.01 -5.50 -17.88
N GLU A 312 16.08 -4.68 -18.36
CA GLU A 312 16.38 -3.58 -19.28
C GLU A 312 17.40 -2.58 -18.68
N GLN A 313 17.26 -2.26 -17.40
CA GLN A 313 18.19 -1.38 -16.70
C GLN A 313 19.58 -2.01 -16.52
N ILE A 314 19.66 -3.30 -16.17
CA ILE A 314 20.92 -4.03 -15.95
C ILE A 314 21.63 -4.32 -17.30
N GLY A 315 20.87 -4.54 -18.37
CA GLY A 315 21.39 -4.93 -19.67
C GLY A 315 21.60 -6.44 -19.79
N GLU A 316 22.84 -6.86 -20.03
CA GLU A 316 23.18 -8.27 -20.21
C GLU A 316 23.15 -9.03 -18.89
N VAL A 317 22.59 -10.24 -18.91
CA VAL A 317 22.47 -11.12 -17.75
C VAL A 317 22.92 -12.54 -18.12
N PRO A 318 23.37 -13.36 -17.15
CA PRO A 318 23.81 -14.74 -17.40
C PRO A 318 22.76 -15.58 -18.13
N SER A 319 23.21 -16.59 -18.89
CA SER A 319 22.31 -17.43 -19.71
C SER A 319 21.25 -18.14 -18.86
N GLU A 320 21.63 -18.57 -17.66
CA GLU A 320 20.77 -19.26 -16.70
C GLU A 320 19.64 -18.34 -16.20
N VAL A 321 19.94 -17.05 -16.04
CA VAL A 321 18.95 -16.03 -15.66
C VAL A 321 18.02 -15.76 -16.85
N ASN A 322 18.55 -15.69 -18.07
CA ASN A 322 17.73 -15.55 -19.28
C ASN A 322 16.76 -16.73 -19.47
N ASP A 323 17.20 -17.95 -19.23
CA ASP A 323 16.35 -19.14 -19.28
C ASP A 323 15.22 -19.08 -18.25
N GLN A 324 15.52 -18.64 -17.03
CA GLN A 324 14.51 -18.45 -15.99
C GLN A 324 13.50 -17.35 -16.35
N ILE A 325 13.96 -16.22 -16.93
CA ILE A 325 13.09 -15.16 -17.45
C ILE A 325 12.18 -15.72 -18.55
N TRP A 326 12.72 -16.52 -19.47
CA TRP A 326 11.92 -17.17 -20.50
C TRP A 326 10.85 -18.10 -19.91
N GLN A 327 11.21 -18.90 -18.90
CA GLN A 327 10.27 -19.79 -18.21
C GLN A 327 9.16 -19.02 -17.50
N MET A 328 9.50 -17.90 -16.87
CA MET A 328 8.55 -16.97 -16.26
C MET A 328 7.55 -16.44 -17.30
N LEU A 329 8.04 -15.99 -18.47
CA LEU A 329 7.19 -15.49 -19.56
C LEU A 329 6.26 -16.57 -20.12
N GLN A 330 6.71 -17.82 -20.25
CA GLN A 330 5.80 -18.90 -20.63
C GLN A 330 4.76 -19.23 -19.58
N ALA A 331 5.13 -19.21 -18.30
CA ALA A 331 4.18 -19.42 -17.22
C ALA A 331 3.07 -18.35 -17.28
N ALA A 332 3.43 -17.08 -17.51
CA ALA A 332 2.49 -16.00 -17.73
C ALA A 332 1.60 -16.22 -18.97
N LYS A 333 2.20 -16.57 -20.12
CA LYS A 333 1.47 -16.87 -21.37
C LYS A 333 0.47 -18.03 -21.20
N ARG A 334 0.84 -19.06 -20.45
CA ARG A 334 0.01 -20.23 -20.15
C ARG A 334 -0.96 -20.01 -18.98
N ARG A 335 -1.07 -18.78 -18.46
CA ARG A 335 -1.93 -18.42 -17.31
C ARG A 335 -1.62 -19.21 -16.03
N GLN A 336 -0.39 -19.69 -15.89
CA GLN A 336 0.11 -20.37 -14.68
C GLN A 336 0.52 -19.31 -13.64
N PHE A 337 -0.45 -18.53 -13.16
CA PHE A 337 -0.18 -17.28 -12.44
C PHE A 337 0.66 -17.47 -11.17
N SER A 338 0.37 -18.49 -10.36
CA SER A 338 1.14 -18.79 -9.15
C SER A 338 2.61 -19.10 -9.46
N LYS A 339 2.85 -19.92 -10.50
CA LYS A 339 4.20 -20.30 -10.93
C LYS A 339 4.96 -19.09 -11.48
N GLY A 340 4.30 -18.31 -12.34
CA GLY A 340 4.88 -17.09 -12.92
C GLY A 340 5.24 -16.07 -11.84
N TYR A 341 4.36 -15.86 -10.85
CA TYR A 341 4.61 -14.94 -9.74
C TYR A 341 5.80 -15.37 -8.89
N LEU A 342 5.87 -16.65 -8.50
CA LEU A 342 6.98 -17.16 -7.69
C LEU A 342 8.32 -17.08 -8.43
N LEU A 343 8.34 -17.37 -9.74
CA LEU A 343 9.53 -17.19 -10.58
C LEU A 343 9.95 -15.71 -10.64
N ALA A 344 8.99 -14.80 -10.82
CA ALA A 344 9.27 -13.36 -10.85
C ALA A 344 9.86 -12.86 -9.52
N GLN A 345 9.29 -13.27 -8.38
CA GLN A 345 9.80 -12.89 -7.05
C GLN A 345 11.22 -13.40 -6.80
N ARG A 346 11.52 -14.62 -7.25
CA ARG A 346 12.88 -15.16 -7.19
C ARG A 346 13.83 -14.36 -8.07
N LEU A 347 13.46 -14.13 -9.34
CA LEU A 347 14.27 -13.34 -10.29
C LEU A 347 14.53 -11.92 -9.79
N LEU A 348 13.56 -11.25 -9.14
CA LEU A 348 13.78 -9.94 -8.53
C LEU A 348 14.82 -9.97 -7.40
N SER A 349 14.94 -11.09 -6.68
CA SER A 349 16.00 -11.26 -5.67
C SER A 349 17.36 -11.54 -6.31
N ASP A 350 17.37 -12.29 -7.41
CA ASP A 350 18.60 -12.73 -8.10
C ASP A 350 19.19 -11.65 -9.02
N LEU A 351 18.35 -10.77 -9.58
CA LEU A 351 18.74 -9.61 -10.37
C LEU A 351 19.14 -8.46 -9.43
N VAL A 352 20.37 -8.49 -8.96
CA VAL A 352 21.03 -7.36 -8.29
C VAL A 352 21.88 -6.62 -9.34
N PRO A 353 21.92 -5.27 -9.34
CA PRO A 353 22.81 -4.53 -10.23
C PRO A 353 24.24 -5.05 -10.10
N PHE A 354 24.84 -5.49 -11.21
CA PHE A 354 26.27 -5.79 -11.24
C PHE A 354 27.00 -4.45 -11.10
N ILE A 355 27.67 -4.24 -9.96
CA ILE A 355 28.62 -3.15 -9.82
C ILE A 355 29.93 -3.68 -10.40
N PRO A 356 30.36 -3.27 -11.61
CA PRO A 356 31.68 -3.65 -12.11
C PRO A 356 32.73 -3.12 -11.12
N SER A 357 33.55 -4.04 -10.62
CA SER A 357 34.69 -3.79 -9.74
C SER A 357 35.83 -3.06 -10.45
#